data_AF-A0A976J3A5-F1
#
_entry.id   AF-A0A976J3A5-F1
#
_cell.length_a   1.000
_cell.length_b   1.000
_cell.length_c   1.000
_cell.angle_alpha   90.00
_cell.angle_beta   90.00
_cell.angle_gamma   90.00
#
_symmetry.space_group_name_H-M   'P 1'
#
loop_
_entity.id
_entity.type
_entity.pdbx_description
1 polymer ?
#
loop_
_entity_poly.entity_id
_entity_poly.type
_entity_poly.pdbx_seq_one_letter_code
_entity_poly.pdbx_strand_id
1 'polypeptide(L)'
;MSTAESLDPGLFSRLVDNLYVEAMVMADEARSYFDRQGLQDKEELDVIGRLSFTCESLKVTTRLMHVIAWLLTQKAWRRGEIPDEALNETRYRLGQATSTDADVLAVMPPPARDLVTGSEALYERVRRLQESMVRARTHVLQDGAEAALPTAGPGPARDLLARLERAF
;
A
#
# COMPACT_ATOMS: atom_id res chain seq x y z
N MET A 1 24.73 -5.47 -12.44
CA MET A 1 24.07 -6.21 -11.34
C MET A 1 23.50 -5.14 -10.42
N SER A 2 22.21 -4.79 -10.43
CA SER A 2 21.04 -5.64 -10.28
C SER A 2 19.81 -4.97 -10.90
N THR A 3 19.14 -5.73 -11.78
CA THR A 3 17.70 -5.69 -12.11
C THR A 3 16.96 -4.35 -12.02
N ALA A 4 17.01 -3.62 -13.12
CA ALA A 4 15.82 -3.02 -13.72
C ALA A 4 14.81 -4.12 -14.10
N GLU A 5 14.31 -4.87 -13.12
CA GLU A 5 13.05 -5.58 -13.26
C GLU A 5 11.97 -4.51 -13.08
N SER A 6 11.82 -3.67 -14.10
CA SER A 6 10.53 -3.00 -14.33
C SER A 6 9.50 -4.11 -14.20
N LEU A 7 8.67 -4.07 -13.15
CA LEU A 7 7.60 -5.04 -12.93
C LEU A 7 6.98 -5.35 -14.29
N ASP A 8 7.17 -6.58 -14.80
CA ASP A 8 6.61 -6.98 -16.08
C ASP A 8 5.13 -6.56 -16.05
N PRO A 9 4.67 -5.68 -16.96
CA PRO A 9 3.30 -5.19 -16.94
C PRO A 9 2.26 -6.33 -16.83
N GLY A 10 2.57 -7.49 -17.41
CA GLY A 10 1.76 -8.70 -17.29
C GLY A 10 1.77 -9.29 -15.87
N LEU A 11 2.93 -9.37 -15.22
CA LEU A 11 3.06 -9.84 -13.83
C LEU A 11 2.36 -8.91 -12.85
N PHE A 12 2.56 -7.59 -13.00
CA PHE A 12 1.88 -6.59 -12.18
C PHE A 12 0.37 -6.70 -12.33
N SER A 13 -0.13 -6.89 -13.56
CA SER A 13 -1.57 -7.03 -13.79
C SER A 13 -2.16 -8.19 -13.01
N ARG A 14 -1.54 -9.37 -13.14
CA ARG A 14 -1.96 -10.59 -12.46
C ARG A 14 -1.87 -10.45 -10.94
N LEU A 15 -0.83 -9.79 -10.42
CA LEU A 15 -0.68 -9.56 -8.98
C LEU A 15 -1.83 -8.71 -8.42
N VAL A 16 -2.15 -7.58 -9.06
CA VAL A 16 -3.27 -6.72 -8.64
C VAL A 16 -4.60 -7.47 -8.73
N ASP A 17 -4.81 -8.24 -9.79
CA ASP A 17 -6.06 -8.99 -9.98
C ASP A 17 -6.22 -10.09 -8.92
N ASN A 18 -5.14 -10.80 -8.59
CA ASN A 18 -5.13 -11.81 -7.53
C ASN A 18 -5.36 -11.19 -6.14
N LEU A 19 -4.67 -10.09 -5.81
CA LEU A 19 -4.88 -9.37 -4.54
C LEU A 19 -6.30 -8.84 -4.43
N TYR A 20 -6.92 -8.42 -5.55
CA TYR A 20 -8.30 -7.96 -5.56
C TYR A 20 -9.28 -9.08 -5.26
N VAL A 21 -9.10 -10.25 -5.89
CA VAL A 21 -9.93 -11.43 -5.60
C VAL A 21 -9.75 -11.86 -4.14
N GLU A 22 -8.52 -11.94 -3.65
CA GLU A 22 -8.24 -12.27 -2.26
C GLU A 22 -8.90 -11.30 -1.28
N ALA A 23 -8.82 -9.99 -1.53
CA ALA A 23 -9.46 -8.97 -0.71
C ALA A 23 -10.99 -9.11 -0.71
N MET A 24 -11.59 -9.43 -1.86
CA MET A 24 -13.04 -9.62 -1.98
C MET A 24 -13.52 -10.88 -1.24
N VAL A 25 -12.76 -11.99 -1.33
CA VAL A 25 -13.06 -13.23 -0.59
C VAL A 25 -12.98 -12.97 0.92
N MET A 26 -11.88 -12.35 1.38
CA MET A 26 -11.71 -12.04 2.80
C MET A 26 -12.76 -11.06 3.33
N ALA A 27 -13.22 -10.11 2.51
CA ALA A 27 -14.31 -9.21 2.87
C ALA A 27 -15.65 -9.95 3.04
N ASP A 28 -15.93 -10.94 2.19
CA ASP A 28 -17.12 -11.76 2.34
C ASP A 28 -17.03 -12.68 3.56
N GLU A 29 -15.87 -13.28 3.82
CA GLU A 29 -15.60 -14.08 5.03
C GLU A 29 -15.78 -13.24 6.30
N ALA A 30 -15.20 -12.03 6.33
CA ALA A 30 -15.34 -11.10 7.45
C ALA A 30 -16.80 -10.72 7.69
N ARG A 31 -17.55 -10.39 6.64
CA ARG A 31 -18.97 -10.07 6.71
C ARG A 31 -19.77 -11.26 7.25
N SER A 32 -19.57 -12.44 6.68
CA SER A 32 -20.24 -13.68 7.08
C SER A 32 -20.01 -14.00 8.56
N TYR A 33 -18.77 -13.84 9.03
CA TYR A 33 -18.42 -14.07 10.42
C TYR A 33 -19.04 -13.02 11.34
N PHE A 34 -18.79 -11.72 11.12
CA PHE A 34 -19.23 -10.67 12.05
C PHE A 34 -20.74 -10.47 12.11
N ASP A 35 -21.47 -10.77 11.02
CA ASP A 35 -22.95 -10.65 10.98
C ASP A 35 -23.65 -11.81 11.70
N ARG A 36 -23.01 -12.98 11.84
CA ARG A 36 -23.64 -14.19 12.39
C ARG A 36 -22.90 -14.74 13.60
N GLN A 37 -21.74 -15.36 13.37
CA GLN A 37 -20.99 -16.10 14.38
C GLN A 37 -20.36 -15.18 15.41
N GLY A 38 -19.87 -14.02 14.95
CA GLY A 38 -19.24 -13.01 15.79
C GLY A 38 -20.17 -12.42 16.85
N LEU A 39 -21.49 -12.53 16.69
CA LEU A 39 -22.43 -12.10 17.72
C LEU A 39 -22.47 -13.09 18.89
N GLN A 40 -22.44 -14.40 18.61
CA GLN A 40 -22.43 -15.45 19.64
C GLN A 40 -21.10 -15.44 20.39
N ASP A 41 -19.98 -15.44 19.65
CA ASP A 41 -18.65 -15.42 20.24
C ASP A 41 -18.42 -14.16 21.10
N LYS A 42 -19.04 -13.03 20.71
CA LYS A 42 -18.99 -11.78 21.47
C LYS A 42 -19.81 -11.85 22.77
N GLU A 43 -20.90 -12.60 22.83
CA GLU A 43 -21.71 -12.72 24.05
C GLU A 43 -21.00 -13.50 25.17
N GLU A 44 -20.06 -14.38 24.82
CA GLU A 44 -19.23 -15.13 25.76
C GLU A 44 -18.09 -14.30 26.37
N LEU A 45 -17.82 -13.11 25.81
CA LEU A 45 -16.78 -12.20 26.28
C LEU A 45 -17.28 -11.28 27.40
N ASP A 46 -16.35 -10.85 28.26
CA ASP A 46 -16.60 -9.80 29.23
C ASP A 46 -16.80 -8.43 28.55
N VAL A 47 -17.18 -7.41 29.33
CA VAL A 47 -17.50 -6.07 28.78
C VAL A 47 -16.33 -5.48 27.98
N ILE A 48 -15.10 -5.67 28.46
CA ILE A 48 -13.90 -5.18 27.79
C ILE A 48 -13.62 -5.98 26.51
N GLY A 49 -13.71 -7.31 26.56
CA GLY A 49 -13.57 -8.18 25.39
C GLY A 49 -14.60 -7.87 24.30
N ARG A 50 -15.84 -7.55 24.67
CA ARG A 50 -16.89 -7.14 23.73
C ARG A 50 -16.58 -5.83 23.01
N LEU A 51 -16.00 -4.86 23.72
CA LEU A 51 -15.56 -3.61 23.13
C LEU A 51 -14.38 -3.85 22.18
N SER A 52 -13.36 -4.57 22.65
CA SER A 52 -12.20 -4.92 21.85
C SER A 52 -12.61 -5.65 20.56
N PHE A 53 -13.48 -6.66 20.65
CA PHE A 53 -14.00 -7.37 19.48
C PHE A 53 -14.65 -6.42 18.45
N THR A 54 -15.41 -5.44 18.92
CA THR A 54 -16.08 -4.45 18.05
C THR A 54 -15.07 -3.49 17.41
N CYS A 55 -14.06 -3.06 18.17
CA CYS A 55 -12.98 -2.24 17.64
C CYS A 55 -12.19 -3.01 16.56
N GLU A 56 -11.88 -4.29 16.81
CA GLU A 56 -11.12 -5.10 15.88
C GLU A 56 -11.91 -5.42 14.60
N SER A 57 -13.22 -5.67 14.68
CA SER A 57 -14.05 -5.86 13.48
C SER A 57 -14.10 -4.59 12.60
N LEU A 58 -14.15 -3.41 13.21
CA LEU A 58 -14.04 -2.13 12.49
C LEU A 58 -12.67 -1.93 11.84
N LYS A 59 -11.59 -2.34 12.51
CA LYS A 59 -10.24 -2.29 11.93
C LYS A 59 -10.11 -3.22 10.72
N VAL A 60 -10.64 -4.45 10.79
CA VAL A 60 -10.65 -5.41 9.68
C VAL A 60 -11.37 -4.81 8.48
N THR A 61 -12.61 -4.35 8.67
CA THR A 61 -13.42 -3.78 7.58
C THR A 61 -12.78 -2.53 6.97
N THR A 62 -12.21 -1.65 7.78
CA THR A 62 -11.49 -0.45 7.30
C THR A 62 -10.24 -0.83 6.49
N ARG A 63 -9.46 -1.83 6.95
CA ARG A 63 -8.30 -2.36 6.22
C ARG A 63 -8.69 -2.89 4.85
N LEU A 64 -9.72 -3.74 4.79
CA LEU A 64 -10.20 -4.33 3.55
C LEU A 64 -10.74 -3.25 2.61
N MET A 65 -11.48 -2.27 3.12
CA MET A 65 -11.95 -1.13 2.33
C MET A 65 -10.79 -0.34 1.70
N HIS A 66 -9.75 0.00 2.47
CA HIS A 66 -8.58 0.69 1.94
C HIS A 66 -7.86 -0.12 0.86
N VAL A 67 -7.68 -1.42 1.08
CA VAL A 67 -7.07 -2.34 0.11
C VAL A 67 -7.89 -2.39 -1.19
N ILE A 68 -9.19 -2.62 -1.09
CA ILE A 68 -10.09 -2.73 -2.25
C ILE A 68 -10.11 -1.41 -3.03
N ALA A 69 -10.26 -0.28 -2.34
CA ALA A 69 -10.27 1.04 -2.97
C ALA A 69 -8.99 1.30 -3.75
N TRP A 70 -7.83 1.02 -3.15
CA TRP A 70 -6.53 1.20 -3.81
C TRP A 70 -6.34 0.27 -5.01
N LEU A 71 -6.76 -0.99 -4.92
CA LEU A 71 -6.68 -1.94 -6.03
C LEU A 71 -7.59 -1.55 -7.20
N LEU A 72 -8.78 -1.00 -6.90
CA LEU A 72 -9.67 -0.44 -7.92
C LEU A 72 -9.05 0.76 -8.61
N THR A 73 -8.37 1.65 -7.86
CA THR A 73 -7.58 2.75 -8.44
C THR A 73 -6.51 2.22 -9.40
N GLN A 74 -5.78 1.16 -9.05
CA GLN A 74 -4.78 0.58 -9.95
C GLN A 74 -5.41 0.04 -11.24
N LYS A 75 -6.58 -0.59 -11.14
CA LYS A 75 -7.32 -1.09 -12.31
C LYS A 75 -7.83 0.04 -13.20
N ALA A 76 -8.35 1.12 -12.62
CA ALA A 76 -8.81 2.30 -13.35
C ALA A 76 -7.64 3.01 -14.07
N TRP A 77 -6.51 3.17 -13.39
CA TRP A 77 -5.27 3.68 -13.99
C TRP A 77 -4.84 2.84 -15.20
N ARG A 78 -4.80 1.52 -15.10
CA ARG A 78 -4.45 0.65 -16.24
C ARG A 78 -5.40 0.76 -17.44
N ARG A 79 -6.66 1.15 -17.20
CA ARG A 79 -7.65 1.38 -18.26
C ARG A 79 -7.52 2.78 -18.89
N GLY A 80 -6.62 3.62 -18.38
CA GLY A 80 -6.48 5.01 -18.79
C GLY A 80 -7.56 5.94 -18.22
N GLU A 81 -8.34 5.47 -17.24
CA GLU A 81 -9.38 6.28 -16.58
C GLU A 81 -8.77 7.27 -15.56
N ILE A 82 -7.57 6.97 -15.05
CA ILE A 82 -6.80 7.82 -14.13
C ILE A 82 -5.44 8.10 -14.78
N PRO A 83 -5.00 9.37 -14.89
CA PRO A 83 -3.71 9.70 -15.47
C PRO A 83 -2.55 9.40 -14.51
N ASP A 84 -1.35 9.20 -15.06
CA ASP A 84 -0.15 8.82 -14.32
C ASP A 84 0.22 9.83 -13.21
N GLU A 85 0.08 11.13 -13.48
CA GLU A 85 0.45 12.18 -12.53
C GLU A 85 -0.50 12.20 -11.31
N ALA A 86 -1.76 11.85 -11.53
CA ALA A 86 -2.78 11.84 -10.48
C ALA A 86 -2.52 10.75 -9.44
N LEU A 87 -1.86 9.63 -9.79
CA LEU A 87 -1.60 8.54 -8.85
C LEU A 87 -0.76 8.93 -7.62
N ASN A 88 -0.05 10.06 -7.68
CA ASN A 88 0.71 10.58 -6.53
C ASN A 88 -0.17 11.36 -5.53
N GLU A 89 -1.40 11.72 -5.92
CA GLU A 89 -2.33 12.43 -5.05
C GLU A 89 -2.79 11.56 -3.88
N THR A 90 -2.93 12.16 -2.70
CA THR A 90 -3.29 11.47 -1.46
C THR A 90 -4.55 10.61 -1.57
N ARG A 91 -5.55 11.04 -2.37
CA ARG A 91 -6.82 10.31 -2.56
C ARG A 91 -6.69 8.97 -3.29
N TYR A 92 -5.61 8.78 -4.04
CA TYR A 92 -5.33 7.54 -4.80
C TYR A 92 -4.28 6.66 -4.12
N ARG A 93 -3.77 7.08 -2.96
CA ARG A 93 -2.86 6.28 -2.14
C ARG A 93 -3.65 5.40 -1.19
N LEU A 94 -3.04 4.28 -0.80
CA LEU A 94 -3.55 3.36 0.21
C LEU A 94 -3.82 4.14 1.50
N GLY A 95 -5.07 4.11 1.96
CA GLY A 95 -5.48 4.74 3.21
C GLY A 95 -4.78 4.13 4.41
N GLN A 96 -4.59 4.93 5.46
CA GLN A 96 -3.94 4.46 6.68
C GLN A 96 -4.84 3.50 7.45
N ALA A 97 -4.27 2.38 7.88
CA ALA A 97 -4.95 1.43 8.74
C ALA A 97 -4.25 1.29 10.09
N THR A 98 -5.06 1.19 11.15
CA THR A 98 -4.60 0.94 12.51
C THR A 98 -4.25 -0.54 12.69
N SER A 99 -3.13 -0.81 13.35
CA SER A 99 -2.73 -2.15 13.76
C SER A 99 -3.57 -2.67 14.93
N THR A 100 -3.58 -3.99 15.06
CA THR A 100 -4.13 -4.67 16.23
C THR A 100 -3.05 -4.87 17.29
N ASP A 101 -3.42 -4.74 18.56
CA ASP A 101 -2.53 -5.04 19.69
C ASP A 101 -2.41 -6.56 19.88
N ALA A 102 -1.19 -7.05 20.14
CA ALA A 102 -0.92 -8.47 20.36
C ALA A 102 -1.70 -9.03 21.55
N ASP A 103 -1.87 -8.25 22.62
CA ASP A 103 -2.59 -8.69 23.82
C ASP A 103 -4.09 -8.85 23.54
N VAL A 104 -4.65 -7.94 22.72
CA VAL A 104 -6.04 -8.03 22.26
C VAL A 104 -6.21 -9.25 21.35
N LEU A 105 -5.28 -9.46 20.42
CA LEU A 105 -5.33 -10.58 19.49
C LEU A 105 -5.30 -11.95 20.20
N ALA A 106 -4.54 -12.05 21.29
CA ALA A 106 -4.36 -13.27 22.07
C ALA A 106 -5.64 -13.74 22.78
N VAL A 107 -6.55 -12.81 23.10
CA VAL A 107 -7.83 -13.12 23.77
C VAL A 107 -9.01 -13.21 22.80
N MET A 108 -8.82 -12.92 21.52
CA MET A 108 -9.88 -13.04 20.52
C MET A 108 -10.21 -14.51 20.20
N PRO A 109 -11.49 -14.80 19.87
CA PRO A 109 -11.90 -16.07 19.30
C PRO A 109 -11.06 -16.44 18.07
N PRO A 110 -10.74 -17.73 17.86
CA PRO A 110 -9.87 -18.15 16.76
C PRO A 110 -10.30 -17.64 15.37
N PRO A 111 -11.59 -17.72 14.95
CA PRO A 111 -11.99 -17.23 13.64
C PRO A 111 -11.80 -15.71 13.47
N ALA A 112 -12.03 -14.95 14.55
CA ALA A 112 -11.82 -13.50 14.54
C ALA A 112 -10.33 -13.16 14.45
N ARG A 113 -9.47 -13.93 15.12
CA ARG A 113 -8.01 -13.80 15.06
C ARG A 113 -7.49 -14.05 13.65
N ASP A 114 -8.01 -15.07 12.97
CA ASP A 114 -7.63 -15.40 11.59
C ASP A 114 -7.99 -14.25 10.63
N LEU A 115 -9.18 -13.66 10.78
CA LEU A 115 -9.60 -12.50 10.01
C LEU A 115 -8.72 -11.28 10.28
N VAL A 116 -8.40 -11.00 11.54
CA VAL A 116 -7.53 -9.87 11.91
C VAL A 116 -6.14 -10.03 11.29
N THR A 117 -5.48 -11.16 11.53
CA THR A 117 -4.13 -11.45 11.03
C THR A 117 -4.07 -11.52 9.51
N GLY A 118 -5.06 -12.17 8.88
CA GLY A 118 -5.17 -12.26 7.44
C GLY A 118 -5.29 -10.89 6.78
N SER A 119 -6.15 -10.01 7.32
CA SER A 119 -6.33 -8.66 6.78
C SER A 119 -5.15 -7.73 7.06
N GLU A 120 -4.37 -7.94 8.13
CA GLU A 120 -3.10 -7.23 8.36
C GLU A 120 -2.03 -7.65 7.34
N ALA A 121 -1.90 -8.96 7.12
CA ALA A 121 -0.97 -9.50 6.14
C ALA A 121 -1.29 -9.03 4.72
N LEU A 122 -2.57 -9.03 4.34
CA LEU A 122 -3.02 -8.52 3.04
C LEU A 122 -2.71 -7.03 2.89
N TYR A 123 -3.06 -6.22 3.90
CA TYR A 123 -2.77 -4.78 3.89
C TYR A 123 -1.26 -4.52 3.74
N GLU A 124 -0.41 -5.25 4.45
CA GLU A 124 1.05 -5.09 4.39
C GLU A 124 1.61 -5.46 3.01
N ARG A 125 1.12 -6.54 2.37
CA ARG A 125 1.52 -6.87 0.99
C ARG A 125 1.14 -5.75 0.01
N VAL A 126 -0.06 -5.19 0.14
CA VAL A 126 -0.54 -4.09 -0.71
C VAL A 126 0.25 -2.81 -0.45
N ARG A 127 0.59 -2.51 0.81
CA ARG A 127 1.45 -1.37 1.18
C ARG A 127 2.83 -1.51 0.54
N ARG A 128 3.46 -2.67 0.62
CA ARG A 128 4.76 -2.94 -0.03
C ARG A 128 4.68 -2.78 -1.54
N LEU A 129 3.59 -3.25 -2.16
CA LEU A 129 3.35 -3.07 -3.59
C LEU A 129 3.27 -1.58 -3.94
N GLN A 130 2.43 -0.81 -3.25
CA GLN A 130 2.36 0.65 -3.44
C GLN A 130 3.73 1.32 -3.32
N GLU A 131 4.49 0.98 -2.29
CA GLU A 131 5.80 1.58 -2.08
C GLU A 131 6.80 1.21 -3.18
N SER A 132 6.76 -0.03 -3.67
CA SER A 132 7.58 -0.44 -4.82
C SER A 132 7.22 0.36 -6.08
N MET A 133 5.94 0.62 -6.32
CA MET A 133 5.48 1.44 -7.45
C MET A 133 5.93 2.89 -7.33
N VAL A 134 5.79 3.49 -6.13
CA VAL A 134 6.25 4.87 -5.88
C VAL A 134 7.76 4.97 -6.07
N ARG A 135 8.54 4.03 -5.52
CA ARG A 135 10.00 4.00 -5.68
C ARG A 135 10.41 3.87 -7.15
N ALA A 136 9.80 2.94 -7.89
CA ALA A 136 10.08 2.74 -9.32
C ALA A 136 9.79 4.01 -10.14
N ARG A 137 8.67 4.69 -9.86
CA ARG A 137 8.31 5.94 -10.56
C ARG A 137 9.25 7.09 -10.22
N THR A 138 9.66 7.22 -8.95
CA THR A 138 10.62 8.25 -8.54
C THR A 138 11.97 8.05 -9.23
N HIS A 139 12.44 6.81 -9.36
CA HIS A 139 13.69 6.49 -10.06
C HIS A 139 13.64 6.88 -11.54
N VAL A 140 12.54 6.57 -12.24
CA VAL A 140 12.35 6.96 -13.66
C VAL A 140 12.38 8.49 -13.84
N LEU A 141 11.78 9.24 -12.91
CA LEU A 141 11.81 10.70 -12.94
C LEU A 141 13.23 11.25 -12.69
N GLN A 142 14.02 10.59 -11.82
CA GLN A 142 15.41 10.95 -11.55
C GLN A 142 16.32 10.62 -12.73
N ASP A 143 16.21 9.42 -13.32
CA ASP A 143 16.97 9.02 -14.52
C ASP A 143 16.66 9.93 -15.72
N GLY A 144 15.39 10.30 -15.91
CA GLY A 144 14.96 11.23 -16.95
C GLY A 144 15.50 12.65 -16.74
N ALA A 145 15.59 13.11 -15.49
CA ALA A 145 16.21 14.39 -15.14
C ALA A 145 17.74 14.36 -15.31
N GLU A 146 18.39 13.25 -14.96
CA GLU A 146 19.84 13.06 -15.09
C GLU A 146 20.27 12.87 -16.55
N ALA A 147 19.45 12.22 -17.38
CA ALA A 147 19.64 12.12 -18.83
C ALA A 147 19.33 13.44 -19.59
N ALA A 148 18.44 14.28 -19.05
CA ALA A 148 18.11 15.60 -19.61
C ALA A 148 19.13 16.69 -19.21
N LEU A 149 19.98 16.44 -18.22
CA LEU A 149 21.15 17.26 -17.97
C LEU A 149 22.22 16.88 -19.00
N PRO A 150 22.63 17.78 -19.92
CA PRO A 150 23.86 17.51 -20.66
C PRO A 150 24.97 17.33 -19.62
N THR A 151 25.81 16.31 -19.80
CA THR A 151 27.09 16.17 -19.12
C THR A 151 28.02 17.30 -19.58
N ALA A 152 27.64 18.54 -19.29
CA ALA A 152 28.54 19.66 -19.28
C ALA A 152 29.38 19.46 -18.02
N GLY A 153 30.59 18.91 -18.22
CA GLY A 153 31.70 19.16 -17.31
C GLY A 153 31.77 20.66 -16.97
N PRO A 154 32.45 21.03 -15.87
CA PRO A 154 32.40 22.38 -15.30
C PRO A 154 32.44 23.44 -16.40
N GLY A 155 31.30 24.10 -16.62
CA GLY A 155 31.12 24.95 -17.79
C GLY A 155 32.24 26.00 -17.86
N PRO A 156 32.68 26.41 -19.07
CA PRO A 156 33.86 27.28 -19.25
C PRO A 156 33.76 28.59 -18.45
N ALA A 157 32.55 29.07 -18.16
CA ALA A 157 32.31 30.22 -17.29
C ALA A 157 32.65 29.96 -15.81
N ARG A 158 32.34 28.78 -15.26
CA ARG A 158 32.72 28.40 -13.89
C ARG A 158 34.23 28.19 -13.76
N ASP A 159 34.86 27.67 -14.81
CA ASP A 159 36.31 27.47 -14.83
C ASP A 159 37.07 28.80 -14.93
N LEU A 160 36.53 29.78 -15.67
CA LEU A 160 37.03 31.16 -15.67
C LEU A 160 36.88 31.84 -14.31
N LEU A 161 35.73 31.69 -13.64
CA LEU A 161 35.52 32.23 -12.29
C LEU A 161 36.49 31.60 -11.28
N ALA A 162 36.66 30.28 -11.31
CA ALA A 162 37.59 29.58 -10.42
C ALA A 162 39.08 29.91 -10.71
N ARG A 163 39.41 30.36 -11.92
CA ARG A 163 40.74 30.86 -12.29
C ARG A 163 40.96 32.31 -11.86
N LEU A 164 39.91 33.14 -11.92
CA LEU A 164 39.96 34.52 -11.43
C LEU A 164 40.06 34.57 -9.91
N GLU A 165 39.31 33.73 -9.19
CA GLU A 165 39.37 33.64 -7.72
C GLU A 165 40.72 33.14 -7.19
N ARG A 166 41.48 32.39 -8.00
CA ARG A 166 42.83 31.92 -7.63
C ARG A 166 43.94 32.90 -8.02
N ALA A 167 43.62 33.96 -8.78
CA ALA A 167 44.58 34.93 -9.29
C ALA A 167 44.69 36.20 -8.44
N PHE A 168 43.93 36.29 -7.34
CA PHE A 168 43.96 37.40 -6.38
C PHE A 168 44.14 36.89 -4.95
#